data_AF-A0A2N1UUC2-F1
#
_entry.id   AF-A0A2N1UUC2-F1
#
_cell.length_a   1.000
_cell.length_b   1.000
_cell.length_c   1.000
_cell.angle_alpha   90.00
_cell.angle_beta   90.00
_cell.angle_gamma   90.00
#
_symmetry.space_group_name_H-M   'P 1'
#
loop_
_entity.id
_entity.type
_entity.pdbx_description
1 polymer ?
#
loop_
_entity_poly.entity_id
_entity_poly.type
_entity_poly.pdbx_seq_one_letter_code
_entity_poly.pdbx_strand_id
1 'polypeptide(L)'
;TYKQTLSRGDYKTAEETETTVGDLEAMDAFLQKLGLTQVRLDEKLRETWTLPGIHFELDEWAGLPPYLEIEAETEAEVARGLGLLGYTLADTTAQTLREVLAKYKIEASSLRFADFGRSLDFQADF
;
A
#
# COMPACT_ATOMS: atom_id res chain seq x y z
N THR A 1 6.04 9.10 5.94
CA THR A 1 5.26 8.36 6.94
C THR A 1 6.18 7.45 7.73
N TYR A 2 6.01 7.40 9.05
CA TYR A 2 6.58 6.36 9.91
C TYR A 2 5.44 5.43 10.34
N LYS A 3 5.66 4.12 10.24
CA LYS A 3 4.65 3.08 10.54
C LYS A 3 5.22 2.09 11.54
N GLN A 4 4.57 1.95 12.68
CA GLN A 4 4.87 0.92 13.68
C GLN A 4 3.78 -0.15 13.63
N THR A 5 4.13 -1.35 13.20
CA THR A 5 3.20 -2.50 13.26
C THR A 5 2.97 -2.91 14.71
N LEU A 6 1.70 -2.98 15.13
CA LEU A 6 1.30 -3.40 16.46
C LEU A 6 0.93 -4.89 16.48
N SER A 7 0.16 -5.35 15.49
CA SER A 7 -0.21 -6.75 15.35
C SER A 7 -0.40 -7.18 13.89
N ARG A 8 -0.27 -8.48 13.67
CA ARG A 8 -0.55 -9.16 12.40
C ARG A 8 -1.27 -10.47 12.70
N GLY A 9 -2.59 -10.44 12.64
CA GLY A 9 -3.45 -11.62 12.66
C GLY A 9 -4.26 -11.65 11.38
N ASP A 10 -5.57 -11.85 11.50
CA ASP A 10 -6.49 -11.69 10.38
C ASP A 10 -6.55 -10.23 9.90
N TYR A 11 -6.29 -9.29 10.81
CA TYR A 11 -6.11 -7.87 10.54
C TYR A 11 -4.67 -7.44 10.77
N LYS A 12 -4.24 -6.44 10.00
CA LYS A 12 -2.99 -5.70 10.25
C LYS A 12 -3.35 -4.44 11.02
N THR A 13 -2.72 -4.22 12.17
CA THR A 13 -2.87 -2.98 12.93
C THR A 13 -1.52 -2.26 13.02
N ALA A 14 -1.56 -0.95 12.86
CA ALA A 14 -0.37 -0.12 12.93
C ALA A 14 -0.69 1.23 13.55
N GLU A 15 0.30 1.80 14.22
CA GLU A 15 0.33 3.22 14.55
C GLU A 15 1.13 3.94 13.47
N GLU A 16 0.58 5.04 12.94
CA GLU A 16 1.16 5.77 11.82
C GLU A 16 1.31 7.25 12.15
N THR A 17 2.46 7.80 11.81
CA THR A 17 2.72 9.24 11.82
C THR A 17 3.04 9.68 10.40
N GLU A 18 2.12 10.43 9.80
CA GLU A 18 2.22 10.93 8.42
C GLU A 18 2.32 12.45 8.39
N THR A 19 3.11 12.96 7.44
CA THR A 19 3.22 14.38 7.13
C THR A 19 3.53 14.54 5.65
N THR A 20 3.10 15.66 5.08
CA THR A 20 3.53 16.07 3.75
C THR A 20 4.98 16.55 3.76
N VAL A 21 5.62 16.51 2.59
CA VAL A 21 6.96 17.02 2.34
C VAL A 21 6.93 17.88 1.08
N GLY A 22 7.67 18.98 1.07
CA GLY A 22 7.68 19.91 -0.09
C GLY A 22 8.71 19.55 -1.16
N ASP A 23 9.69 18.71 -0.84
CA ASP A 23 10.81 18.35 -1.71
C ASP A 23 11.24 16.91 -1.36
N LEU A 24 11.10 16.00 -2.33
CA LEU A 24 11.37 14.57 -2.14
C LEU A 24 12.87 14.29 -2.09
N GLU A 25 13.67 14.90 -2.95
CA GLU A 25 15.13 14.72 -2.96
C GLU A 25 15.77 15.25 -1.67
N ALA A 26 15.31 16.39 -1.17
CA ALA A 26 15.76 16.94 0.09
C ALA A 26 15.39 16.05 1.29
N MET A 27 14.19 15.47 1.30
CA MET A 27 13.77 14.53 2.33
C MET A 27 14.60 13.24 2.29
N ASP A 28 14.86 12.67 1.11
CA ASP A 28 15.73 11.50 0.97
C ASP A 28 17.15 11.78 1.51
N ALA A 29 17.76 12.90 1.10
CA ALA A 29 19.07 13.30 1.59
C ALA A 29 19.09 13.54 3.11
N PHE A 30 18.00 14.07 3.68
CA PHE A 30 17.85 14.26 5.12
C PHE A 30 17.84 12.91 5.87
N LEU A 31 17.03 11.95 5.42
CA LEU A 31 16.97 10.61 6.03
C LEU A 31 18.31 9.88 5.95
N GLN A 32 19.01 9.99 4.82
CA GLN A 32 20.36 9.42 4.67
C GLN A 32 21.37 10.02 5.65
N LYS A 33 21.32 11.34 5.89
CA LYS A 33 22.19 12.02 6.88
C LYS A 33 21.88 11.61 8.32
N LEU A 34 20.67 11.12 8.61
CA LEU A 34 20.32 10.51 9.89
C LEU A 34 20.79 9.04 10.02
N GLY A 35 21.43 8.49 8.99
CA GLY A 35 21.96 7.13 8.98
C GLY A 35 20.98 6.06 8.48
N LEU A 36 19.84 6.47 7.89
CA LEU A 36 18.92 5.54 7.23
C LEU A 36 19.41 5.24 5.81
N THR A 37 19.09 4.05 5.32
CA THR A 37 19.40 3.63 3.95
C THR A 37 18.14 3.21 3.21
N GLN A 38 18.07 3.54 1.91
CA GLN A 38 16.98 3.06 1.07
C GLN A 38 17.08 1.55 0.90
N VAL A 39 16.05 0.82 1.35
CA VAL A 39 15.99 -0.64 1.24
C VAL A 39 15.14 -1.12 0.07
N ARG A 40 14.22 -0.28 -0.42
CA ARG A 40 13.30 -0.60 -1.52
C ARG A 40 12.73 0.68 -2.12
N LEU A 41 12.35 0.62 -3.40
CA LEU A 41 11.50 1.62 -4.07
C LEU A 41 10.30 0.89 -4.65
N ASP A 42 9.09 1.29 -4.25
CA ASP A 42 7.84 0.73 -4.74
C ASP A 42 7.03 1.82 -5.45
N GLU A 43 6.93 1.73 -6.77
CA GLU A 43 6.02 2.55 -7.57
C GLU A 43 4.73 1.75 -7.82
N LYS A 44 3.58 2.35 -7.50
CA LYS A 44 2.26 1.74 -7.63
C LYS A 44 1.24 2.74 -8.10
N LEU A 45 0.19 2.25 -8.76
CA LEU A 45 -1.02 3.03 -9.02
C LEU A 45 -1.98 2.74 -7.88
N ARG A 46 -2.57 3.80 -7.32
CA ARG A 46 -3.55 3.70 -6.24
C ARG A 46 -4.79 4.47 -6.63
N GLU A 47 -5.92 3.79 -6.56
CA GLU A 47 -7.24 4.39 -6.63
C GLU A 47 -7.86 4.36 -5.24
N THR A 48 -8.13 5.54 -4.69
CA THR A 48 -8.65 5.72 -3.33
C THR A 48 -10.13 6.03 -3.35
N TRP A 49 -10.91 5.29 -2.57
CA TRP A 49 -12.32 5.59 -2.31
C TRP A 49 -12.57 5.73 -0.83
N THR A 50 -13.50 6.62 -0.46
CA THR A 50 -13.85 6.86 0.93
C THR A 50 -15.36 6.76 1.12
N LEU A 51 -15.74 5.94 2.10
CA LEU A 51 -17.05 5.93 2.72
C LEU A 51 -16.87 6.41 4.16
N PRO A 52 -17.85 7.05 4.82
CA PRO A 52 -17.68 7.43 6.22
C PRO A 52 -17.20 6.25 7.09
N GLY A 53 -16.02 6.41 7.68
CA GLY A 53 -15.34 5.42 8.53
C GLY A 53 -14.58 4.30 7.79
N ILE A 54 -14.56 4.27 6.46
CA ILE A 54 -13.89 3.21 5.69
C ILE A 54 -13.15 3.79 4.48
N HIS A 55 -11.88 3.42 4.36
CA HIS A 55 -11.04 3.67 3.19
C HIS A 55 -10.89 2.40 2.37
N PHE A 56 -10.97 2.54 1.05
CA PHE A 56 -10.72 1.48 0.08
C PHE A 56 -9.57 1.94 -0.80
N GLU A 57 -8.48 1.18 -0.79
CA GLU A 57 -7.28 1.48 -1.57
C GLU A 57 -7.06 0.35 -2.58
N LEU A 58 -7.37 0.60 -3.85
CA LEU A 58 -7.08 -0.33 -4.91
C LEU A 58 -5.67 -0.08 -5.43
N ASP A 59 -4.76 -0.96 -5.07
CA ASP A 59 -3.35 -0.90 -5.45
C ASP A 59 -3.05 -1.81 -6.63
N GLU A 60 -2.37 -1.24 -7.62
CA GLU A 60 -1.78 -1.99 -8.73
C GLU A 60 -0.26 -1.84 -8.72
N TRP A 61 0.44 -2.97 -8.81
CA TRP A 61 1.87 -3.05 -9.07
C TRP A 61 2.10 -3.80 -10.38
N ALA A 62 3.16 -3.44 -11.09
CA ALA A 62 3.57 -4.16 -12.29
C ALA A 62 3.74 -5.67 -12.03
N GLY A 63 3.14 -6.49 -12.89
CA GLY A 63 3.24 -7.96 -12.82
C GLY A 63 2.38 -8.64 -11.74
N LEU A 64 1.67 -7.89 -10.91
CA LEU A 64 0.72 -8.43 -9.92
C LEU A 64 -0.73 -8.14 -10.32
N PRO A 65 -1.70 -9.00 -9.95
CA PRO A 65 -3.09 -8.59 -9.97
C PRO A 65 -3.32 -7.44 -8.96
N PRO A 66 -4.32 -6.57 -9.17
CA PRO A 66 -4.68 -5.54 -8.21
C PRO A 66 -5.03 -6.11 -6.83
N TYR A 67 -4.68 -5.37 -5.77
CA TYR A 67 -5.05 -5.68 -4.39
C TYR A 67 -5.91 -4.56 -3.83
N LEU A 68 -6.99 -4.92 -3.15
CA LEU A 68 -7.83 -3.98 -2.42
C LEU A 68 -7.48 -4.02 -0.94
N GLU A 69 -7.04 -2.89 -0.38
CA GLU A 69 -6.97 -2.70 1.07
C GLU A 69 -8.28 -2.06 1.54
N ILE A 70 -8.84 -2.57 2.64
CA ILE A 70 -10.00 -1.99 3.31
C ILE A 70 -9.55 -1.61 4.72
N GLU A 71 -9.51 -0.31 4.99
CA GLU A 71 -8.98 0.24 6.23
C GLU A 71 -10.07 0.98 7.00
N ALA A 72 -10.13 0.73 8.30
CA ALA A 72 -11.05 1.38 9.23
C ALA A 72 -10.49 1.33 10.65
N GLU A 73 -11.04 2.12 11.57
CA GLU A 73 -10.60 2.12 12.98
C GLU A 73 -10.95 0.82 13.71
N THR A 74 -11.95 0.07 13.23
CA THR A 74 -12.45 -1.13 13.88
C THR A 74 -12.62 -2.31 12.92
N GLU A 75 -12.41 -3.53 13.42
CA GLU A 75 -12.63 -4.77 12.65
C GLU A 75 -14.08 -4.90 12.14
N ALA A 76 -15.05 -4.39 12.91
CA ALA A 76 -16.47 -4.41 12.52
C ALA A 76 -16.73 -3.54 11.28
N GLU A 77 -16.03 -2.41 11.14
CA GLU A 77 -16.13 -1.55 9.97
C GLU A 77 -15.41 -2.15 8.76
N VAL A 78 -14.27 -2.81 8.95
CA VAL A 78 -13.63 -3.59 7.88
C VAL A 78 -14.57 -4.70 7.39
N ALA A 79 -15.21 -5.45 8.30
CA ALA A 79 -16.19 -6.48 7.96
C ALA A 79 -17.41 -5.91 7.21
N ARG A 80 -17.87 -4.71 7.60
CA ARG A 80 -18.91 -3.99 6.85
C ARG A 80 -18.44 -3.64 5.43
N GLY A 81 -17.21 -3.15 5.28
CA GLY A 81 -16.59 -2.83 3.99
C GLY A 81 -16.52 -4.04 3.07
N LEU A 82 -16.08 -5.20 3.59
CA LEU A 82 -16.09 -6.47 2.87
C LEU A 82 -17.50 -6.84 2.41
N GLY A 83 -18.49 -6.76 3.30
CA GLY A 83 -19.88 -7.10 3.01
C GLY A 83 -20.51 -6.25 1.92
N LEU A 84 -20.15 -4.95 1.80
CA LEU A 84 -20.62 -4.07 0.73
C LEU A 84 -20.18 -4.53 -0.66
N LEU A 85 -19.01 -5.19 -0.73
CA LEU A 85 -18.42 -5.71 -1.96
C LEU A 85 -18.73 -7.19 -2.20
N GLY A 86 -19.49 -7.83 -1.30
CA GLY A 86 -19.83 -9.25 -1.37
C GLY A 86 -18.70 -10.19 -0.96
N TYR A 87 -17.69 -9.71 -0.24
CA TYR A 87 -16.57 -10.50 0.29
C TYR A 87 -16.74 -10.83 1.77
N THR A 88 -15.96 -11.79 2.22
CA THR A 88 -15.82 -12.18 3.62
C THR A 88 -14.36 -12.17 4.04
N LEU A 89 -14.08 -12.30 5.34
CA LEU A 89 -12.71 -12.38 5.84
C LEU A 89 -11.92 -13.56 5.23
N ALA A 90 -12.60 -14.65 4.83
CA ALA A 90 -11.98 -15.80 4.19
C ALA A 90 -11.44 -15.52 2.79
N ASP A 91 -11.88 -14.42 2.15
CA ASP A 91 -11.42 -13.98 0.84
C ASP A 91 -10.20 -13.05 0.93
N THR A 92 -9.74 -12.76 2.14
CA THR A 92 -8.68 -11.76 2.41
C THR A 92 -7.32 -12.40 2.67
N THR A 93 -6.28 -11.56 2.80
CA THR A 93 -4.94 -11.98 3.15
C THR A 93 -4.22 -10.93 4.00
N ALA A 94 -3.50 -11.38 5.03
CA ALA A 94 -2.59 -10.53 5.80
C ALA A 94 -1.16 -10.50 5.23
N GLN A 95 -0.94 -11.03 4.01
CA GLN A 95 0.36 -11.03 3.36
C GLN A 95 0.89 -9.61 3.12
N THR A 96 2.19 -9.43 3.32
CA THR A 96 2.94 -8.25 2.87
C THR A 96 3.18 -8.28 1.38
N LEU A 97 3.50 -7.12 0.80
CA LEU A 97 3.95 -7.05 -0.59
C LEU A 97 5.11 -8.02 -0.88
N ARG A 98 6.06 -8.17 0.05
CA ARG A 98 7.18 -9.14 -0.09
C ARG A 98 6.68 -10.59 -0.22
N GLU A 99 5.72 -11.00 0.61
CA GLU A 99 5.15 -12.34 0.57
C GLU A 99 4.30 -12.55 -0.69
N VAL A 100 3.58 -11.52 -1.13
CA VAL A 100 2.85 -11.53 -2.40
C VAL A 100 3.82 -11.69 -3.58
N LEU A 101 4.89 -10.88 -3.66
CA LEU A 101 5.89 -11.01 -4.72
C LEU A 101 6.50 -12.42 -4.75
N ALA A 102 6.86 -12.97 -3.59
CA ALA A 102 7.38 -14.33 -3.49
C ALA A 102 6.36 -15.39 -3.96
N LYS A 103 5.07 -15.25 -3.61
CA LYS A 103 3.99 -16.13 -4.07
C LYS A 103 3.90 -16.16 -5.61
N TYR A 104 4.06 -15.01 -6.26
CA TYR A 104 4.05 -14.89 -7.72
C TYR A 104 5.43 -15.12 -8.37
N LYS A 105 6.47 -15.45 -7.59
CA LYS A 105 7.85 -15.66 -8.05
C LYS A 105 8.42 -14.44 -8.80
N ILE A 106 8.08 -13.25 -8.32
CA ILE A 106 8.60 -11.98 -8.83
C ILE A 106 9.80 -11.58 -7.97
N GLU A 107 10.99 -11.67 -8.55
CA GLU A 107 12.24 -11.26 -7.91
C GLU A 107 12.50 -9.78 -8.19
N ALA A 108 11.85 -8.90 -7.43
CA ALA A 108 11.99 -7.45 -7.56
C ALA A 108 12.58 -6.83 -6.28
N SER A 109 13.73 -6.16 -6.42
CA SER A 109 14.27 -5.26 -5.39
C SER A 109 13.63 -3.87 -5.45
N SER A 110 13.00 -3.53 -6.56
CA SER A 110 12.20 -2.32 -6.77
C SER A 110 11.09 -2.61 -7.76
N LEU A 111 9.91 -2.01 -7.55
CA LEU A 111 8.80 -2.05 -8.50
C LEU A 111 8.74 -0.69 -9.20
N ARG A 112 8.73 -0.67 -10.54
CA ARG A 112 8.75 0.57 -11.31
C ARG A 112 7.52 0.71 -12.22
N PHE A 113 7.10 1.94 -12.46
CA PHE A 113 6.06 2.26 -13.44
C PHE A 113 6.40 1.77 -14.84
N ALA A 114 7.70 1.76 -15.20
CA ALA A 114 8.18 1.26 -16.47
C ALA A 114 7.85 -0.24 -16.71
N ASP A 115 7.58 -1.00 -15.65
CA ASP A 115 7.38 -2.45 -15.71
C ASP A 115 5.91 -2.85 -15.98
N PHE A 116 4.97 -1.90 -16.03
CA PHE A 116 3.54 -2.19 -16.21
C PHE A 116 3.17 -2.80 -17.56
N GLY A 117 4.08 -2.80 -18.54
CA GLY A 117 3.84 -3.37 -19.88
C GLY A 117 2.73 -2.68 -20.68
N ARG A 118 2.21 -1.56 -20.17
CA ARG A 118 1.23 -0.67 -20.81
C ARG A 118 1.65 0.78 -20.56
N SER A 119 1.25 1.66 -21.47
CA SER A 119 1.42 3.10 -21.28
C SER A 119 0.58 3.56 -20.08
N LEU A 120 1.17 4.36 -19.21
CA LEU A 120 0.48 4.98 -18.09
C LEU A 120 0.33 6.47 -18.39
N ASP A 121 -0.92 6.93 -18.47
CA ASP A 121 -1.24 8.34 -18.62
C ASP A 121 -1.39 8.95 -17.23
N PHE A 122 -0.36 9.67 -16.78
CA PHE A 122 -0.42 10.41 -15.53
C PHE A 122 -1.18 11.72 -15.77
N GLN A 123 -2.45 11.77 -15.35
CA GLN A 123 -3.12 13.05 -15.16
C GLN A 123 -2.64 13.62 -13.83
N ALA A 124 -1.71 14.56 -13.89
CA ALA A 124 -1.24 15.25 -12.70
C ALA A 124 -2.24 16.35 -12.33
N ASP A 125 -3.15 16.03 -11.41
CA ASP A 125 -3.90 17.04 -10.67
C ASP A 125 -3.02 17.47 -9.48
N PHE A 126 -2.30 18.60 -9.65
CA PHE A 126 -1.56 19.27 -8.56
C PHE A 126 -2.47 20.27 -7.84
#